data_AF-A0A5C5YHZ9-F1
#
_entry.id   AF-A0A5C5YHZ9-F1
#
_cell.length_a   1.000
_cell.length_b   1.000
_cell.length_c   1.000
_cell.angle_alpha   90.00
_cell.angle_beta   90.00
_cell.angle_gamma   90.00
#
_symmetry.space_group_name_H-M   'P 1'
#
loop_
_entity.id
_entity.type
_entity.pdbx_description
1 polymer ?
#
loop_
_entity_poly.entity_id
_entity_poly.type
_entity_poly.pdbx_seq_one_letter_code
_entity_poly.pdbx_strand_id
1 'polypeptide(L)'
;MPPLTEHDVEAFMGRFKLLLIVGGLLLGALILGGLLYMDARLETVRDALHFRNPENAARESITVEAPQSAINAVDGQTVYVPAYSHIYHQDGRSYLLTVTLSVRNTDPEHEIVVTSVHYYNTEGKLVKDHLDQPRRLAPLATAEFLVERDDTSGGSGANFLVEWVAEQPVTEPIVETVMIDTLGQQGISFARVGKPIKKVTPAEGE
;
A
#
# COMPACT_ATOMS: atom_id res chain seq x y z
N MET A 1 -8.25 53.32 57.11
CA MET A 1 -7.79 53.04 55.73
C MET A 1 -7.16 54.32 55.21
N PRO A 2 -5.84 54.39 54.98
CA PRO A 2 -5.24 55.59 54.38
C PRO A 2 -5.80 55.80 52.96
N PRO A 3 -6.05 57.05 52.53
CA PRO A 3 -6.54 57.33 51.18
C PRO A 3 -5.45 56.98 50.16
N LEU A 4 -5.83 56.31 49.08
CA LEU A 4 -4.95 56.03 47.95
C LEU A 4 -4.45 57.36 47.38
N THR A 5 -3.13 57.52 47.27
CA THR A 5 -2.55 58.72 46.66
C THR A 5 -2.50 58.57 45.14
N GLU A 6 -2.57 59.67 44.41
CA GLU A 6 -2.57 59.68 42.93
C GLU A 6 -1.34 58.95 42.34
N HIS A 7 -0.21 59.05 43.03
CA HIS A 7 1.04 58.34 42.72
C HIS A 7 0.91 56.81 42.83
N ASP A 8 0.10 56.29 43.76
CA ASP A 8 -0.14 54.84 43.91
C ASP A 8 -0.95 54.28 42.73
N VAL A 9 -1.87 55.08 42.19
CA VAL A 9 -2.71 54.73 41.03
C VAL A 9 -1.87 54.71 39.74
N GLU A 10 -1.00 55.70 39.53
CA GLU A 10 -0.11 55.73 38.36
C GLU A 10 0.88 54.56 38.35
N ALA A 11 1.49 54.25 39.50
CA ALA A 11 2.39 53.11 39.66
C ALA A 11 1.66 51.77 39.41
N PHE A 12 0.42 51.64 39.88
CA PHE A 12 -0.43 50.48 39.62
C PHE A 12 -0.75 50.33 38.13
N MET A 13 -1.17 51.42 37.47
CA MET A 13 -1.52 51.41 36.05
C MET A 13 -0.32 51.10 35.16
N GLY A 14 0.89 51.56 35.52
CA GLY A 14 2.13 51.20 34.81
C GLY A 14 2.45 49.71 34.90
N ARG A 15 2.36 49.13 36.11
CA ARG A 15 2.56 47.69 36.33
C ARG A 15 1.50 46.84 35.62
N PHE A 16 0.25 47.30 35.62
CA PHE A 16 -0.85 46.63 34.93
C PHE A 16 -0.68 46.64 33.39
N LYS A 17 -0.30 47.78 32.80
CA LYS A 17 0.02 47.87 31.36
C LYS A 17 1.21 46.97 30.99
N LEU A 18 2.25 46.93 31.83
CA LEU A 18 3.40 46.05 31.63
C LEU A 18 2.97 44.57 31.64
N LEU A 19 2.12 44.16 32.59
CA LEU A 19 1.59 42.79 32.67
C LEU A 19 0.77 42.41 31.43
N LEU A 20 -0.06 43.33 30.89
CA LEU A 20 -0.82 43.08 29.67
C LEU A 20 0.08 42.90 28.43
N ILE A 21 1.14 43.70 28.32
CA ILE A 21 2.11 43.60 27.21
C ILE A 21 2.87 42.27 27.29
N VAL A 22 3.38 41.92 28.48
CA VAL A 22 4.10 40.66 28.70
C VAL A 22 3.18 39.46 28.47
N GLY A 23 1.94 39.51 28.96
CA GLY A 23 0.94 38.48 28.72
C GLY A 23 0.60 38.32 27.23
N GLY A 24 0.46 39.43 26.50
CA GLY A 24 0.25 39.41 25.05
C GLY A 24 1.43 38.82 24.29
N LEU A 25 2.67 39.15 24.67
CA LEU A 25 3.88 38.57 24.07
C LEU A 25 4.00 37.07 24.34
N LEU A 26 3.70 36.63 25.56
CA LEU A 26 3.69 35.19 25.90
C LEU A 26 2.62 34.43 25.12
N LEU A 27 1.42 35.00 25.00
CA LEU A 27 0.35 34.40 24.20
C LEU A 27 0.73 34.34 22.71
N GLY A 28 1.32 35.40 22.18
CA GLY A 28 1.82 35.44 20.81
C GLY A 28 2.91 34.39 20.55
N ALA A 29 3.86 34.23 21.46
CA ALA A 29 4.90 33.21 21.37
C ALA A 29 4.32 31.79 21.44
N LEU A 30 3.32 31.56 22.29
CA LEU A 30 2.63 30.26 22.40
C LEU A 30 1.89 29.92 21.10
N ILE A 31 1.16 30.88 20.52
CA ILE A 31 0.45 30.71 19.25
C ILE A 31 1.45 30.46 18.12
N LEU A 32 2.54 31.24 18.04
CA LEU A 32 3.56 31.07 17.00
C LEU A 32 4.28 29.72 17.12
N GLY A 33 4.61 29.29 18.34
CA GLY A 33 5.15 27.95 18.59
C GLY A 33 4.18 26.84 18.18
N GLY A 34 2.88 27.02 18.46
CA GLY A 34 1.83 26.11 18.01
C GLY A 34 1.68 26.03 16.48
N LEU A 35 1.76 27.18 15.79
CA LEU A 35 1.72 27.23 14.33
C LEU A 35 2.92 26.53 13.70
N LEU A 36 4.14 26.78 14.19
CA LEU A 36 5.34 26.11 13.71
C LEU A 36 5.32 24.60 14.00
N TYR A 37 4.80 24.19 15.17
CA TYR A 37 4.63 22.78 15.52
C TYR A 37 3.60 22.08 14.63
N MET A 38 2.48 22.75 14.32
CA MET A 38 1.47 22.22 13.42
C MET A 38 1.98 22.08 11.99
N ASP A 39 2.77 23.03 11.49
CA ASP A 39 3.38 22.96 10.15
C ASP A 39 4.34 21.76 10.03
N ALA A 40 5.26 21.62 10.99
CA ALA A 40 6.17 20.47 11.07
C ALA A 40 5.42 19.13 11.20
N ARG A 41 4.31 19.11 11.95
CA ARG A 41 3.47 17.92 12.09
C ARG A 41 2.67 17.61 10.83
N LEU A 42 2.26 18.64 10.08
CA LEU A 42 1.53 18.49 8.82
C LEU A 42 2.40 17.86 7.75
N GLU A 43 3.69 18.18 7.70
CA GLU A 43 4.64 17.54 6.79
C GLU A 43 4.80 16.04 7.10
N THR A 44 4.96 15.65 8.36
CA THR A 44 5.01 14.23 8.75
C THR A 44 3.71 13.48 8.42
N VAL A 45 2.56 14.13 8.57
CA VAL A 45 1.26 13.56 8.20
C VAL A 45 1.13 13.47 6.68
N ARG A 46 1.57 14.47 5.92
CA ARG A 46 1.63 14.44 4.45
C ARG A 46 2.52 13.31 3.96
N ASP A 47 3.68 13.12 4.58
CA ASP A 47 4.62 12.02 4.32
C ASP A 47 4.02 10.66 4.65
N ALA A 48 3.28 10.54 5.75
CA ALA A 48 2.56 9.31 6.12
C ALA A 48 1.32 9.04 5.25
N LEU A 49 0.77 10.05 4.58
CA LEU A 49 -0.38 9.95 3.67
C LEU A 49 0.03 9.65 2.22
N HIS A 50 1.33 9.61 1.91
CA HIS A 50 1.78 9.19 0.59
C HIS A 50 1.56 7.69 0.39
N PHE A 51 0.39 7.36 -0.15
CA PHE A 51 0.09 6.06 -0.74
C PHE A 51 1.17 5.69 -1.77
N ARG A 52 2.05 4.76 -1.41
CA ARG A 52 2.95 4.11 -2.35
C ARG A 52 2.25 2.89 -2.91
N ASN A 53 1.65 3.02 -4.09
CA ASN A 53 1.25 1.86 -4.86
C ASN A 53 2.51 1.00 -5.09
N PRO A 54 2.56 -0.26 -4.64
CA PRO A 54 3.71 -1.14 -4.86
C PRO A 54 4.08 -1.28 -6.35
N GLU A 55 3.10 -1.14 -7.25
CA GLU A 55 3.31 -1.11 -8.70
C GLU A 55 4.14 0.11 -9.13
N ASN A 56 3.89 1.28 -8.55
CA ASN A 56 4.62 2.51 -8.89
C ASN A 56 6.04 2.51 -8.30
N ALA A 57 6.20 2.03 -7.06
CA ALA A 57 7.52 1.88 -6.44
C ALA A 57 8.40 0.89 -7.24
N ALA A 58 7.79 -0.17 -7.77
CA ALA A 58 8.45 -1.11 -8.66
C ALA A 58 8.86 -0.50 -10.01
N ARG A 59 7.97 0.30 -10.63
CA ARG A 59 8.25 1.03 -11.89
C ARG A 59 9.44 1.99 -11.74
N GLU A 60 9.62 2.61 -10.57
CA GLU A 60 10.76 3.48 -10.27
C GLU A 60 12.08 2.71 -10.07
N SER A 61 12.02 1.42 -9.70
CA SER A 61 13.22 0.60 -9.39
C SER A 61 13.75 -0.27 -10.54
N ILE A 62 13.04 -0.38 -11.67
CA ILE A 62 13.41 -1.30 -12.77
C ILE A 62 13.55 -0.54 -14.09
N THR A 63 14.79 -0.16 -14.44
CA THR A 63 15.15 0.28 -15.79
C THR A 63 15.74 -0.89 -16.58
N VAL A 64 14.93 -1.87 -16.95
CA VAL A 64 15.19 -2.73 -18.13
C VAL A 64 13.83 -3.12 -18.71
N GLU A 65 13.36 -2.34 -19.67
CA GLU A 65 12.24 -2.73 -20.54
C GLU A 65 12.68 -3.99 -21.31
N ALA A 66 12.10 -5.13 -20.99
CA ALA A 66 12.31 -6.34 -21.78
C ALA A 66 11.48 -6.20 -23.07
N PRO A 67 12.11 -6.20 -24.27
CA PRO A 67 11.34 -6.31 -25.50
C PRO A 67 10.54 -7.62 -25.47
N GLN A 68 9.32 -7.59 -26.02
CA GLN A 68 8.44 -8.75 -26.25
C GLN A 68 9.05 -9.88 -27.10
N SER A 69 10.35 -9.82 -27.40
CA SER A 69 11.13 -10.89 -28.01
C SER A 69 10.79 -12.21 -27.31
N ALA A 70 10.43 -13.22 -28.12
CA ALA A 70 9.90 -14.50 -27.68
C ALA A 70 10.67 -15.05 -26.48
N ILE A 71 10.04 -15.01 -25.30
CA ILE A 71 10.58 -15.66 -24.11
C ILE A 71 10.55 -17.15 -24.41
N ASN A 72 11.73 -17.75 -24.55
CA ASN A 72 11.86 -19.20 -24.75
C ASN A 72 11.62 -19.90 -23.42
N ALA A 73 10.36 -19.96 -23.01
CA ALA A 73 9.94 -20.53 -21.75
C ALA A 73 10.17 -22.06 -21.74
N VAL A 74 10.96 -22.54 -20.78
CA VAL A 74 11.17 -23.98 -20.54
C VAL A 74 10.42 -24.48 -19.30
N ASP A 75 10.04 -23.55 -18.42
CA ASP A 75 9.23 -23.77 -17.23
C ASP A 75 8.24 -22.61 -17.05
N GLY A 76 7.16 -22.86 -16.34
CA GLY A 76 6.14 -21.85 -16.08
C GLY A 76 4.80 -22.43 -15.67
N GLN A 77 3.97 -21.57 -15.09
CA GLN A 77 2.64 -21.95 -14.62
C GLN A 77 1.65 -20.79 -14.69
N THR A 78 0.37 -21.15 -14.77
CA THR A 78 -0.72 -20.25 -14.40
C THR A 78 -1.20 -20.63 -13.00
N VAL A 79 -1.19 -19.67 -12.09
CA VAL A 79 -1.54 -19.82 -10.68
C VAL A 79 -2.83 -19.06 -10.38
N TYR A 80 -3.82 -19.76 -9.83
CA TYR A 80 -5.05 -19.16 -9.31
C TYR A 80 -4.87 -18.78 -7.85
N VAL A 81 -5.09 -17.51 -7.51
CA VAL A 81 -4.86 -16.98 -6.15
C VAL A 81 -6.16 -16.40 -5.61
N PRO A 82 -6.77 -16.98 -4.57
CA PRO A 82 -7.99 -16.42 -3.99
C PRO A 82 -7.78 -15.01 -3.44
N ALA A 83 -8.74 -14.13 -3.65
CA ALA A 83 -8.74 -12.77 -3.12
C ALA A 83 -10.13 -12.42 -2.57
N TYR A 84 -10.19 -11.55 -1.58
CA TYR A 84 -11.45 -11.14 -0.96
C TYR A 84 -11.43 -9.62 -0.78
N SER A 85 -12.15 -8.88 -1.62
CA SER A 85 -12.38 -7.44 -1.40
C SER A 85 -13.21 -7.22 -0.14
N HIS A 86 -14.07 -8.17 0.17
CA HIS A 86 -14.79 -8.22 1.44
C HIS A 86 -15.10 -9.65 1.86
N ILE A 87 -15.32 -9.80 3.16
CA ILE A 87 -15.90 -11.00 3.77
C ILE A 87 -17.18 -10.61 4.51
N TYR A 88 -17.92 -11.58 5.03
CA TYR A 88 -19.14 -11.34 5.78
C TYR A 88 -18.94 -11.58 7.26
N HIS A 89 -19.56 -10.74 8.10
CA HIS A 89 -19.55 -10.88 9.56
C HIS A 89 -20.93 -10.59 10.15
N GLN A 90 -21.16 -11.08 11.37
CA GLN A 90 -22.44 -10.95 12.10
C GLN A 90 -23.63 -11.37 11.22
N ASP A 91 -24.59 -10.48 11.00
CA ASP A 91 -25.82 -10.73 10.25
C ASP A 91 -25.62 -10.66 8.72
N GLY A 92 -24.44 -11.03 8.24
CA GLY A 92 -24.09 -11.02 6.81
C GLY A 92 -23.64 -9.67 6.27
N ARG A 93 -23.19 -8.75 7.12
CA ARG A 93 -22.65 -7.45 6.68
C ARG A 93 -21.27 -7.64 6.05
N SER A 94 -21.03 -6.96 4.94
CA SER A 94 -19.70 -6.92 4.33
C SER A 94 -18.71 -6.20 5.25
N TYR A 95 -17.50 -6.74 5.29
CA TYR A 95 -16.34 -6.16 5.94
C TYR A 95 -15.25 -6.08 4.88
N LEU A 96 -14.93 -4.85 4.46
CA LEU A 96 -13.98 -4.59 3.38
C LEU A 96 -12.56 -4.95 3.81
N LEU A 97 -11.69 -5.24 2.85
CA LEU A 97 -10.31 -5.66 3.07
C LEU A 97 -9.43 -5.06 1.98
N THR A 98 -8.25 -4.59 2.36
CA THR A 98 -7.16 -4.33 1.41
C THR A 98 -6.56 -5.67 1.00
N VAL A 99 -6.33 -5.88 -0.30
CA VAL A 99 -5.71 -7.12 -0.82
C VAL A 99 -4.36 -6.81 -1.41
N THR A 100 -3.31 -7.46 -0.91
CA THR A 100 -1.98 -7.42 -1.52
C THR A 100 -1.67 -8.79 -2.11
N LEU A 101 -1.54 -8.87 -3.44
CA LEU A 101 -0.95 -10.02 -4.11
C LEU A 101 0.57 -9.89 -4.09
N SER A 102 1.27 -10.95 -3.71
CA SER A 102 2.73 -11.03 -3.70
C SER A 102 3.17 -12.22 -4.56
N VAL A 103 4.02 -11.93 -5.55
CA VAL A 103 4.71 -12.92 -6.40
C VAL A 103 6.18 -12.90 -6.02
N ARG A 104 6.68 -13.99 -5.42
CA ARG A 104 8.06 -14.11 -4.91
C ARG A 104 8.82 -15.13 -5.74
N ASN A 105 9.89 -14.69 -6.41
CA ASN A 105 10.86 -15.63 -6.95
C ASN A 105 11.58 -16.31 -5.78
N THR A 106 11.45 -17.62 -5.66
CA THR A 106 12.10 -18.41 -4.60
C THR A 106 13.44 -18.96 -5.03
N ASP A 107 13.77 -18.86 -6.32
CA ASP A 107 15.03 -19.33 -6.85
C ASP A 107 16.18 -18.38 -6.47
N PRO A 108 17.30 -18.90 -5.94
CA PRO A 108 18.44 -18.09 -5.52
C PRO A 108 19.39 -17.73 -6.66
N GLU A 109 19.26 -18.35 -7.84
CA GLU A 109 20.22 -18.21 -8.94
C GLU A 109 19.59 -17.67 -10.21
N HIS A 110 18.35 -18.04 -10.50
CA HIS A 110 17.69 -17.74 -11.77
C HIS A 110 16.54 -16.76 -11.60
N GLU A 111 16.34 -15.91 -12.61
CA GLU A 111 15.19 -15.02 -12.68
C GLU A 111 13.96 -15.71 -13.26
N ILE A 112 12.79 -15.16 -12.94
CA ILE A 112 11.51 -15.53 -13.55
C ILE A 112 10.88 -14.31 -14.23
N VAL A 113 9.96 -14.53 -15.16
CA VAL A 113 9.20 -13.48 -15.82
C VAL A 113 7.72 -13.65 -15.48
N VAL A 114 7.13 -12.68 -14.79
CA VAL A 114 5.68 -12.61 -14.60
C VAL A 114 5.08 -12.00 -15.86
N THR A 115 4.32 -12.78 -16.62
CA THR A 115 3.81 -12.37 -17.93
C THR A 115 2.44 -11.70 -17.84
N SER A 116 1.61 -12.10 -16.88
CA SER A 116 0.30 -11.48 -16.66
C SER A 116 -0.14 -11.57 -15.19
N VAL A 117 -0.93 -10.57 -14.76
CA VAL A 117 -1.59 -10.55 -13.45
C VAL A 117 -3.01 -10.01 -13.63
N HIS A 118 -3.95 -10.92 -13.81
CA HIS A 118 -5.35 -10.59 -14.06
C HIS A 118 -6.18 -10.71 -12.79
N TYR A 119 -6.94 -9.68 -12.45
CA TYR A 119 -7.86 -9.65 -11.31
C TYR A 119 -9.30 -9.87 -11.78
N TYR A 120 -9.97 -10.89 -11.24
CA TYR A 120 -11.34 -11.27 -11.56
C TYR A 120 -12.28 -11.06 -10.38
N ASN A 121 -13.52 -10.70 -10.68
CA ASN A 121 -14.57 -10.59 -9.68
C ASN A 121 -15.22 -11.95 -9.35
N THR A 122 -16.14 -11.92 -8.38
CA THR A 122 -16.93 -13.06 -7.90
C THR A 122 -17.71 -13.78 -9.00
N GLU A 123 -18.05 -13.10 -10.10
CA GLU A 123 -18.78 -13.64 -11.25
C GLU A 123 -17.83 -14.22 -12.32
N GLY A 124 -16.52 -14.14 -12.12
CA GLY A 124 -15.51 -14.58 -13.08
C GLY A 124 -15.26 -13.58 -14.22
N LYS A 125 -15.67 -12.32 -14.05
CA LYS A 125 -15.38 -11.25 -15.02
C LYS A 125 -14.03 -10.61 -14.71
N LEU A 126 -13.22 -10.39 -15.74
CA LEU A 126 -11.98 -9.62 -15.64
C LEU A 126 -12.30 -8.18 -15.23
N VAL A 127 -11.71 -7.75 -14.12
CA VAL A 127 -11.87 -6.41 -13.53
C VAL A 127 -10.70 -5.52 -13.93
N LYS A 128 -9.48 -6.01 -13.72
CA LYS A 128 -8.25 -5.24 -13.91
C LYS A 128 -7.12 -6.15 -14.38
N ASP A 129 -6.34 -5.64 -15.32
CA ASP A 129 -5.01 -6.15 -15.60
C ASP A 129 -3.99 -5.28 -14.84
N HIS A 130 -3.14 -5.91 -14.04
CA HIS A 130 -2.16 -5.24 -13.21
C HIS A 130 -0.79 -5.09 -13.90
N LEU A 131 -0.59 -5.72 -15.07
CA LEU A 131 0.65 -5.62 -15.83
C LEU A 131 0.38 -5.18 -17.28
N ASP A 132 0.88 -4.00 -17.64
CA ASP A 132 0.87 -3.56 -19.05
C ASP A 132 1.91 -4.32 -19.90
N GLN A 133 2.97 -4.81 -19.25
CA GLN A 133 4.08 -5.52 -19.87
C GLN A 133 4.65 -6.59 -18.92
N PRO A 134 5.27 -7.66 -19.45
CA PRO A 134 5.92 -8.67 -18.62
C PRO A 134 6.98 -8.08 -17.68
N ARG A 135 7.03 -8.59 -16.46
CA ARG A 135 7.95 -8.12 -15.41
C ARG A 135 8.94 -9.21 -15.03
N ARG A 136 10.24 -8.94 -15.24
CA ARG A 136 11.31 -9.81 -14.76
C ARG A 136 11.50 -9.65 -13.26
N LEU A 137 11.60 -10.76 -12.54
CA LEU A 137 11.94 -10.83 -11.13
C LEU A 137 13.28 -11.53 -11.00
N ALA A 138 14.29 -10.76 -10.57
CA ALA A 138 15.62 -11.26 -10.24
C ALA A 138 15.53 -12.40 -9.19
N PRO A 139 16.62 -13.17 -8.99
CA PRO A 139 16.68 -14.15 -7.92
C PRO A 139 16.25 -13.55 -6.57
N LEU A 140 15.38 -14.25 -5.85
CA LEU A 140 14.81 -13.83 -4.57
C LEU A 140 13.99 -12.51 -4.58
N ALA A 141 13.71 -11.93 -5.76
CA ALA A 141 12.94 -10.69 -5.87
C ALA A 141 11.43 -10.94 -5.71
N THR A 142 10.71 -9.90 -5.29
CA THR A 142 9.25 -9.93 -5.12
C THR A 142 8.58 -8.81 -5.94
N ALA A 143 7.44 -9.12 -6.54
CA ALA A 143 6.50 -8.14 -7.06
C ALA A 143 5.23 -8.15 -6.23
N GLU A 144 4.71 -6.97 -5.93
CA GLU A 144 3.47 -6.78 -5.18
C GLU A 144 2.47 -5.98 -6.01
N PHE A 145 1.20 -6.35 -5.89
CA PHE A 145 0.06 -5.71 -6.56
C PHE A 145 -1.04 -5.47 -5.53
N LEU A 146 -1.61 -4.27 -5.54
CA LEU A 146 -2.53 -3.82 -4.51
C LEU A 146 -3.94 -3.62 -5.10
N VAL A 147 -4.93 -4.19 -4.42
CA VAL A 147 -6.34 -3.81 -4.55
C VAL A 147 -6.70 -3.07 -3.26
N GLU A 148 -7.07 -1.81 -3.42
CA GLU A 148 -7.39 -0.93 -2.32
C GLU A 148 -8.65 -1.41 -1.59
N ARG A 149 -8.72 -1.08 -0.30
CA ARG A 149 -9.85 -1.43 0.56
C ARG A 149 -11.21 -1.05 -0.03
N ASP A 150 -11.30 0.16 -0.58
CA ASP A 150 -12.55 0.73 -1.06
C ASP A 150 -12.90 0.22 -2.48
N ASP A 151 -12.01 -0.56 -3.10
CA ASP A 151 -12.28 -1.26 -4.34
C ASP A 151 -13.11 -2.54 -4.08
N THR A 152 -14.43 -2.37 -4.15
CA THR A 152 -15.39 -3.48 -3.99
C THR A 152 -15.66 -4.25 -5.27
N SER A 153 -14.99 -3.93 -6.38
CA SER A 153 -15.32 -4.48 -7.70
C SER A 153 -15.07 -5.99 -7.81
N GLY A 154 -14.16 -6.54 -7.01
CA GLY A 154 -13.88 -7.98 -6.96
C GLY A 154 -14.92 -8.79 -6.17
N GLY A 155 -15.46 -8.22 -5.09
CA GLY A 155 -16.41 -8.89 -4.22
C GLY A 155 -15.81 -10.00 -3.34
N SER A 156 -16.67 -10.89 -2.81
CA SER A 156 -16.30 -11.92 -1.83
C SER A 156 -15.72 -13.21 -2.43
N GLY A 157 -15.70 -13.35 -3.75
CA GLY A 157 -15.13 -14.47 -4.49
C GLY A 157 -14.10 -14.02 -5.53
N ALA A 158 -13.46 -12.88 -5.31
CA ALA A 158 -12.44 -12.36 -6.20
C ALA A 158 -11.24 -13.32 -6.31
N ASN A 159 -10.46 -13.17 -7.36
CA ASN A 159 -9.25 -13.96 -7.53
C ASN A 159 -8.27 -13.29 -8.49
N PHE A 160 -7.01 -13.71 -8.41
CA PHE A 160 -6.00 -13.41 -9.40
C PHE A 160 -5.69 -14.65 -10.24
N LEU A 161 -5.47 -14.45 -11.53
CA LEU A 161 -4.70 -15.37 -12.36
C LEU A 161 -3.34 -14.74 -12.63
N VAL A 162 -2.30 -15.41 -12.12
CA VAL A 162 -0.91 -15.00 -12.31
C VAL A 162 -0.25 -15.99 -13.25
N GLU A 163 0.32 -15.50 -14.33
CA GLU A 163 1.16 -16.31 -15.22
C GLU A 163 2.62 -15.92 -15.05
N TRP A 164 3.48 -16.92 -14.91
CA TRP A 164 4.91 -16.75 -14.88
C TRP A 164 5.60 -17.82 -15.71
N VAL A 165 6.76 -17.46 -16.26
CA VAL A 165 7.61 -18.33 -17.06
C VAL A 165 9.08 -18.13 -16.67
N ALA A 166 9.90 -19.11 -17.01
CA ALA A 166 11.36 -19.02 -16.88
C ALA A 166 12.04 -19.66 -18.10
N GLU A 167 13.20 -19.11 -18.48
CA GLU A 167 14.04 -19.61 -19.57
C GLU A 167 14.92 -20.80 -19.13
N GLN A 168 14.93 -21.10 -17.82
CA GLN A 168 15.60 -22.25 -17.21
C GLN A 168 14.65 -22.90 -16.19
N PRO A 169 14.81 -24.21 -15.86
CA PRO A 169 14.09 -24.80 -14.74
C PRO A 169 14.42 -24.07 -13.44
N VAL A 170 13.39 -23.67 -12.69
CA VAL A 170 13.55 -22.89 -11.44
C VAL A 170 12.81 -23.53 -10.28
N THR A 171 13.14 -23.09 -9.07
CA THR A 171 12.32 -23.38 -7.89
C THR A 171 10.93 -22.73 -8.04
N GLU A 172 9.88 -23.45 -7.65
CA GLU A 172 8.50 -22.96 -7.77
C GLU A 172 8.31 -21.64 -6.99
N PRO A 173 7.88 -20.55 -7.67
CA PRO A 173 7.63 -19.26 -7.02
C PRO A 173 6.50 -19.36 -5.99
N ILE A 174 6.58 -18.52 -4.96
CA ILE A 174 5.45 -18.34 -4.02
C ILE A 174 4.55 -17.25 -4.56
N VAL A 175 3.30 -17.59 -4.81
CA VAL A 175 2.25 -16.64 -5.18
C VAL A 175 1.17 -16.67 -4.10
N GLU A 176 0.94 -15.55 -3.44
CA GLU A 176 0.01 -15.47 -2.32
C GLU A 176 -0.69 -14.12 -2.26
N THR A 177 -1.87 -14.10 -1.65
CA THR A 177 -2.54 -12.87 -1.26
C THR A 177 -2.50 -12.71 0.25
N VAL A 178 -2.32 -11.48 0.70
CA VAL A 178 -2.53 -11.05 2.08
C VAL A 178 -3.69 -10.07 2.09
N MET A 179 -4.74 -10.41 2.84
CA MET A 179 -5.88 -9.55 3.05
C MET A 179 -5.82 -8.98 4.46
N ILE A 180 -5.95 -7.66 4.58
CA ILE A 180 -5.88 -6.98 5.86
C ILE A 180 -6.89 -5.85 5.93
N ASP A 181 -7.45 -5.68 7.12
CA ASP A 181 -8.03 -4.44 7.57
C ASP A 181 -7.69 -4.19 9.03
N THR A 182 -7.46 -2.93 9.34
CA THR A 182 -7.17 -2.44 10.69
C THR A 182 -8.11 -1.32 11.13
N LEU A 183 -9.15 -1.00 10.33
CA LEU A 183 -10.14 0.00 10.72
C LEU A 183 -11.01 -0.50 11.88
N GLY A 184 -11.03 0.27 12.97
CA GLY A 184 -11.84 0.01 14.15
C GLY A 184 -11.07 -0.72 15.27
N GLN A 185 -11.81 -1.38 16.17
CA GLN A 185 -11.23 -2.06 17.33
C GLN A 185 -10.90 -3.55 17.07
N GLN A 186 -11.27 -4.07 15.90
CA GLN A 186 -11.03 -5.45 15.51
C GLN A 186 -10.30 -5.44 14.18
N GLY A 187 -8.98 -5.61 14.21
CA GLY A 187 -8.21 -5.85 12.99
C GLY A 187 -8.34 -7.31 12.58
N ILE A 188 -8.45 -7.56 11.27
CA ILE A 188 -8.40 -8.90 10.70
C ILE A 188 -7.33 -8.94 9.62
N SER A 189 -6.57 -10.04 9.61
CA SER A 189 -5.64 -10.33 8.54
C SER A 189 -5.58 -11.83 8.28
N PHE A 190 -5.52 -12.22 7.01
CA PHE A 190 -5.27 -13.61 6.63
C PHE A 190 -4.63 -13.68 5.26
N ALA A 191 -3.86 -14.73 5.04
CA ALA A 191 -3.22 -15.01 3.76
C ALA A 191 -3.87 -16.19 3.05
N ARG A 192 -3.77 -16.22 1.72
CA ARG A 192 -4.13 -17.37 0.89
C ARG A 192 -3.02 -17.62 -0.14
N VAL A 193 -2.53 -18.84 -0.15
CA VAL A 193 -1.56 -19.29 -1.15
C VAL A 193 -2.30 -19.63 -2.44
N GLY A 194 -1.69 -19.32 -3.57
CA GLY A 194 -2.18 -19.69 -4.89
C GLY A 194 -2.09 -21.18 -5.15
N LYS A 195 -2.89 -21.65 -6.10
CA LYS A 195 -2.90 -23.04 -6.59
C LYS A 195 -2.54 -23.04 -8.07
N PRO A 196 -1.49 -23.76 -8.50
CA PRO A 196 -1.22 -23.98 -9.92
C PRO A 196 -2.41 -24.68 -10.59
N ILE A 197 -2.88 -24.13 -11.70
CA ILE A 197 -4.02 -24.68 -12.47
C ILE A 197 -3.62 -25.13 -13.87
N LYS A 198 -2.47 -24.67 -14.37
CA LYS A 198 -1.92 -25.04 -15.68
C LYS A 198 -0.40 -24.93 -15.64
N LYS A 199 0.29 -25.84 -16.34
CA LYS A 199 1.72 -25.68 -16.66
C LYS A 199 1.87 -25.02 -18.02
N VAL A 200 2.84 -24.12 -18.15
CA VAL A 200 3.24 -23.58 -19.45
C VAL A 200 4.16 -24.62 -20.09
N THR A 201 3.68 -25.26 -21.16
CA THR A 201 4.51 -26.16 -21.96
C THR A 201 5.39 -25.30 -22.87
N PRO A 202 6.69 -25.62 -23.02
CA PRO A 202 7.53 -24.95 -24.00
C PRO A 202 6.87 -25.06 -25.38
N ALA A 203 6.89 -23.97 -26.15
CA ALA A 203 6.47 -24.04 -27.54
C ALA A 203 7.38 -25.05 -28.25
N GLU A 204 6.82 -26.19 -28.67
CA GLU A 204 7.53 -27.11 -29.56
C GLU A 204 7.88 -26.31 -30.82
N GLY A 205 9.18 -26.15 -31.08
CA GLY A 205 9.67 -25.38 -32.21
C GLY A 205 9.10 -25.89 -33.54
N GLU A 206 8.60 -24.97 -34.36
CA GLU A 206 8.53 -25.15 -35.81
C GLU A 206 9.92 -25.13 -36.44
#